data_AF-A0A7R9UYE6-F1
#
_entry.id   AF-A0A7R9UYE6-F1
#
_cell.length_a   1.000
_cell.length_b   1.000
_cell.length_c   1.000
_cell.angle_alpha   90.00
_cell.angle_beta   90.00
_cell.angle_gamma   90.00
#
_symmetry.space_group_name_H-M   'P 1'
#
loop_
_entity.id
_entity.type
_entity.pdbx_description
1 polymer ?
#
loop_
_entity_poly.entity_id
_entity_poly.type
_entity_poly.pdbx_seq_one_letter_code
_entity_poly.pdbx_strand_id
1 'polypeptide(L)'
;AGAGGSPIGTVITLHYRPFLNDLWPQLALVPMEDGDTLPQSDCARTLEIFLDRVSLLASTTSRHLLDANFDGTFSPQEHALREELLDFRRRLLAKPEARKASAYRLVRDMLLALGDDERGLQRTPYDAWANEDVESGDVGEPWQGDAQPLLAGEGAEDGGIRANC
;
A
#
# COMPACT_ATOMS: atom_id res chain seq x y z
N ALA A 1 45.68 14.63 -4.58
CA ALA A 1 44.99 13.57 -3.82
C ALA A 1 44.05 14.23 -2.83
N GLY A 2 42.74 14.10 -3.01
CA GLY A 2 41.73 14.72 -2.16
C GLY A 2 40.39 14.00 -2.31
N ALA A 3 39.98 13.32 -1.24
CA ALA A 3 38.66 12.79 -0.91
C ALA A 3 37.84 12.12 -2.03
N GLY A 4 37.97 10.78 -2.14
CA GLY A 4 37.00 9.92 -2.85
C GLY A 4 35.68 9.78 -2.09
N GLY A 5 35.01 10.90 -1.81
CA GLY A 5 33.64 10.90 -1.29
C GLY A 5 32.67 10.65 -2.44
N SER A 6 31.74 9.71 -2.26
CA SER A 6 30.65 9.52 -3.24
C SER A 6 29.88 10.84 -3.40
N PRO A 7 29.51 11.21 -4.64
CA PRO A 7 28.76 12.44 -4.89
C PRO A 7 27.44 12.42 -4.09
N ILE A 8 27.05 13.57 -3.55
CA ILE A 8 25.80 13.70 -2.76
C ILE A 8 24.55 13.63 -3.63
N GLY A 9 24.71 13.76 -4.95
CA GLY A 9 23.65 13.72 -5.93
C GLY A 9 24.17 13.88 -7.35
N THR A 10 23.25 13.73 -8.30
CA THR A 10 23.55 13.81 -9.73
C THR A 10 22.76 14.95 -10.35
N VAL A 11 23.43 15.78 -11.15
CA VAL A 11 22.81 16.85 -11.93
C VAL A 11 22.93 16.50 -13.40
N ILE A 12 21.79 16.46 -14.06
CA ILE A 12 21.71 16.23 -15.51
C ILE A 12 21.71 17.57 -16.21
N THR A 13 22.56 17.74 -17.22
CA THR A 13 22.71 18.99 -17.98
C THR A 13 22.62 18.70 -19.47
N LEU A 14 22.10 19.65 -20.26
CA LEU A 14 22.07 19.47 -21.72
C LEU A 14 23.46 19.52 -22.35
N HIS A 15 24.31 20.41 -21.84
CA HIS A 15 25.68 20.64 -22.34
C HIS A 15 26.67 20.60 -21.19
N TYR A 16 27.91 20.23 -21.49
CA TYR A 16 28.99 20.26 -20.54
C TYR A 16 29.30 21.70 -20.11
N ARG A 17 29.25 21.94 -18.81
CA ARG A 17 29.52 23.23 -18.20
C ARG A 17 30.59 23.07 -17.12
N PRO A 18 31.88 23.23 -17.45
CA PRO A 18 32.98 22.93 -16.53
C PRO A 18 32.91 23.77 -15.25
N PHE A 19 32.44 25.02 -15.32
CA PHE A 19 32.31 25.89 -14.15
C PHE A 19 31.33 25.36 -13.08
N LEU A 20 30.37 24.50 -13.46
CA LEU A 20 29.47 23.86 -12.49
C LEU A 20 30.22 22.93 -11.54
N ASN A 21 31.30 22.31 -12.03
CA ASN A 21 32.14 21.43 -11.24
C ASN A 21 32.92 22.20 -10.17
N ASP A 22 33.32 23.43 -10.50
CA ASP A 22 34.01 24.32 -9.56
C ASP A 22 33.06 24.88 -8.49
N LEU A 23 31.80 25.17 -8.88
CA LEU A 23 30.78 25.70 -7.97
C LEU A 23 30.18 24.61 -7.06
N TRP A 24 30.02 23.38 -7.56
CA TRP A 24 29.37 22.27 -6.86
C TRP A 24 30.19 20.97 -6.96
N PRO A 25 31.38 20.90 -6.35
CA PRO A 25 32.28 19.76 -6.48
C PRO A 25 31.72 18.46 -5.88
N GLN A 26 30.71 18.54 -5.00
CA GLN A 26 30.05 17.38 -4.42
C GLN A 26 28.97 16.73 -5.32
N LEU A 27 28.64 17.31 -6.47
CA LEU A 27 27.63 16.79 -7.40
C LEU A 27 28.27 16.07 -8.59
N ALA A 28 27.71 14.94 -8.98
CA ALA A 28 28.06 14.29 -10.24
C ALA A 28 27.34 14.99 -11.39
N LEU A 29 28.09 15.56 -12.34
CA LEU A 29 27.54 16.18 -13.53
C LEU A 29 27.47 15.17 -14.66
N VAL A 30 26.28 15.00 -15.24
CA VAL A 30 26.06 14.12 -16.40
C VAL A 30 25.52 14.97 -17.55
N PRO A 31 26.37 15.38 -18.50
CA PRO A 31 25.92 16.06 -19.70
C PRO A 31 25.23 15.08 -20.67
N MET A 32 24.24 15.56 -21.42
CA MET A 32 23.51 14.77 -22.43
C MET A 32 24.14 14.88 -23.84
N GLU A 33 25.22 15.63 -23.99
CA GLU A 33 26.02 15.67 -25.21
C GLU A 33 27.08 14.55 -25.19
N ASP A 34 27.30 13.93 -26.35
CA ASP A 34 28.26 12.84 -26.51
C ASP A 34 29.55 13.35 -27.18
N GLY A 35 30.36 14.08 -26.41
CA GLY A 35 31.69 14.55 -26.80
C GLY A 35 31.70 15.75 -27.77
N ASP A 36 31.03 15.63 -28.91
CA ASP A 36 30.88 16.72 -29.86
C ASP A 36 29.76 17.68 -29.43
N THR A 37 29.92 18.97 -29.73
CA THR A 37 28.88 19.98 -29.47
C THR A 37 27.66 19.69 -30.34
N LEU A 38 26.72 18.92 -29.80
CA LEU A 38 25.47 18.60 -30.46
C LEU A 38 24.53 19.82 -30.47
N PRO A 39 23.64 19.93 -31.48
CA PRO A 39 22.52 20.85 -31.44
C PRO A 39 21.69 20.63 -30.17
N GLN A 40 21.17 21.72 -29.61
CA GLN A 40 20.34 21.67 -28.40
C GLN A 40 19.15 20.70 -28.52
N SER A 41 18.57 20.57 -29.73
CA SER A 41 17.49 19.62 -30.01
C SER A 41 17.87 18.18 -29.71
N ASP A 42 19.11 17.81 -30.03
CA ASP A 42 19.57 16.42 -29.94
C ASP A 42 19.89 16.08 -28.49
N CYS A 43 20.53 17.00 -27.76
CA CYS A 43 20.71 16.88 -26.31
C CYS A 43 19.36 16.79 -25.56
N ALA A 44 18.37 17.60 -25.95
CA ALA A 44 17.04 17.57 -25.36
C ALA A 44 16.35 16.24 -25.64
N ARG A 45 16.49 15.70 -26.87
CA ARG A 45 15.95 14.37 -27.21
C ARG A 45 16.61 13.26 -26.39
N THR A 46 17.92 13.30 -26.18
CA THR A 46 18.63 12.35 -25.31
C THR A 46 18.12 12.43 -23.87
N LEU A 47 17.89 13.64 -23.35
CA LEU A 47 17.31 13.84 -22.02
C LEU A 47 15.92 13.20 -21.91
N GLU A 48 15.05 13.42 -22.90
CA GLU A 48 13.71 12.81 -22.92
C GLU A 48 13.79 11.28 -22.88
N ILE A 49 14.62 10.66 -23.74
CA ILE A 49 14.81 9.20 -23.77
C ILE A 49 15.32 8.69 -22.42
N PHE A 50 16.23 9.42 -21.78
CA PHE A 50 16.71 9.08 -20.45
C PHE A 50 15.58 9.13 -19.41
N LEU A 51 14.76 10.18 -19.41
CA LEU A 51 13.64 10.33 -18.48
C LEU A 51 12.54 9.29 -18.71
N ASP A 52 12.25 8.93 -19.95
CA ASP A 52 11.34 7.83 -20.29
C ASP A 52 11.85 6.51 -19.70
N ARG A 53 13.14 6.23 -19.88
CA ARG A 53 13.76 5.03 -19.31
C ARG A 53 13.73 5.02 -17.78
N VAL A 54 14.06 6.14 -17.14
CA VAL A 54 13.98 6.27 -15.68
C VAL A 54 12.55 6.04 -15.21
N SER A 55 11.57 6.61 -15.91
CA SER A 55 10.15 6.43 -15.59
C SER A 55 9.72 4.97 -15.71
N LEU A 56 10.16 4.27 -16.77
CA LEU A 56 9.90 2.83 -16.95
C LEU A 56 10.56 1.98 -15.85
N LEU A 57 11.79 2.30 -15.47
CA LEU A 57 12.50 1.57 -14.40
C LEU A 57 11.94 1.87 -13.01
N ALA A 58 11.47 3.11 -12.78
CA ALA A 58 10.84 3.53 -11.53
C ALA A 58 9.41 3.00 -11.42
N SER A 59 8.74 2.75 -12.54
CA SER A 59 7.44 2.10 -12.59
C SER A 59 7.59 0.61 -12.26
N THR A 60 7.62 0.29 -10.97
CA THR A 60 7.58 -1.12 -10.54
C THR A 60 6.20 -1.70 -10.87
N THR A 61 6.18 -2.71 -11.73
CA THR A 61 4.98 -3.38 -12.24
C THR A 61 4.17 -4.16 -11.19
N SER A 62 4.52 -4.13 -9.91
CA SER A 62 3.85 -4.96 -8.91
C SER A 62 3.42 -4.22 -7.65
N ARG A 63 3.85 -2.97 -7.45
CA ARG A 63 3.54 -2.18 -6.25
C ARG A 63 2.09 -1.67 -6.17
N HIS A 64 1.31 -1.92 -7.23
CA HIS A 64 -0.07 -1.47 -7.33
C HIS A 64 -1.07 -2.58 -6.95
N LEU A 65 -0.65 -3.84 -6.83
CA LEU A 65 -1.57 -4.97 -6.68
C LEU A 65 -2.36 -4.93 -5.36
N LEU A 66 -1.70 -4.54 -4.26
CA LEU A 66 -2.32 -4.38 -2.94
C LEU A 66 -2.63 -2.93 -2.58
N ASP A 67 -2.26 -1.97 -3.43
CA ASP A 67 -2.58 -0.55 -3.24
C ASP A 67 -4.06 -0.31 -3.58
N ALA A 68 -4.78 0.39 -2.69
CA ALA A 68 -6.19 0.71 -2.87
C ALA A 68 -6.46 1.70 -4.01
N ASN A 69 -5.46 2.51 -4.38
CA ASN A 69 -5.60 3.56 -5.40
C ASN A 69 -5.71 3.01 -6.83
N PHE A 70 -5.40 1.73 -7.05
CA PHE A 70 -5.34 1.11 -8.38
C PHE A 70 -6.48 0.13 -8.69
N ASP A 71 -7.50 0.08 -7.83
CA ASP A 71 -8.60 -0.90 -7.89
C ASP A 71 -9.34 -0.91 -9.25
N GLY A 72 -9.45 0.24 -9.91
CA GLY A 72 -10.11 0.38 -11.21
C GLY A 72 -9.27 -0.06 -12.43
N THR A 73 -8.03 -0.51 -12.24
CA THR A 73 -7.09 -0.82 -13.34
C THR A 73 -6.77 -2.30 -13.50
N PHE A 74 -7.25 -3.14 -12.59
CA PHE A 74 -6.91 -4.57 -12.59
C PHE A 74 -7.66 -5.36 -13.67
N SER A 75 -6.94 -6.27 -14.31
CA SER A 75 -7.54 -7.37 -15.04
C SER A 75 -8.27 -8.33 -14.08
N PRO A 76 -9.21 -9.14 -14.58
CA PRO A 76 -9.90 -10.14 -13.74
C PRO A 76 -8.94 -11.10 -13.01
N GLN A 77 -7.82 -11.44 -13.64
CA GLN A 77 -6.79 -12.31 -13.07
C GLN A 77 -6.03 -11.64 -11.93
N GLU A 78 -5.70 -10.36 -12.07
CA GLU A 78 -5.04 -9.56 -11.02
C GLU A 78 -5.96 -9.35 -9.83
N HIS A 79 -7.24 -9.11 -10.06
CA HIS A 79 -8.22 -9.01 -9.00
C HIS A 79 -8.33 -10.33 -8.21
N ALA A 80 -8.36 -11.47 -8.89
CA ALA A 80 -8.37 -12.78 -8.23
C ALA A 80 -7.10 -13.00 -7.37
N LEU A 81 -5.93 -12.63 -7.89
CA LEU A 81 -4.68 -12.71 -7.15
C LEU A 81 -4.65 -11.78 -5.92
N ARG A 82 -5.15 -10.55 -6.06
CA ARG A 82 -5.28 -9.58 -4.96
C ARG A 82 -6.13 -10.14 -3.83
N GLU A 83 -7.28 -10.71 -4.13
CA GLU A 83 -8.18 -11.30 -3.12
C GLU A 83 -7.49 -12.44 -2.35
N GLU A 84 -6.77 -13.32 -3.05
CA GLU A 84 -6.00 -14.41 -2.42
C GLU A 84 -4.88 -13.88 -1.52
N LEU A 85 -4.18 -12.83 -1.94
CA LEU A 85 -3.12 -12.19 -1.15
C LEU A 85 -3.69 -11.48 0.08
N LEU A 86 -4.83 -10.79 -0.04
CA LEU A 86 -5.51 -10.15 1.08
C LEU A 86 -6.04 -11.19 2.07
N ASP A 87 -6.59 -12.30 1.58
CA ASP A 87 -7.01 -13.41 2.44
C ASP A 87 -5.83 -14.04 3.18
N PHE A 88 -4.74 -14.31 2.46
CA PHE A 88 -3.50 -14.78 3.06
C PHE A 88 -2.99 -13.82 4.15
N ARG A 89 -3.02 -12.50 3.90
CA ARG A 89 -2.66 -11.48 4.88
C ARG A 89 -3.57 -11.55 6.12
N ARG A 90 -4.89 -11.66 5.96
CA ARG A 90 -5.81 -11.82 7.10
C ARG A 90 -5.48 -13.05 7.94
N ARG A 91 -5.22 -14.19 7.28
CA ARG A 91 -4.82 -15.44 7.96
C ARG A 91 -3.47 -15.32 8.68
N LEU A 92 -2.53 -14.56 8.11
CA LEU A 92 -1.23 -14.29 8.72
C LEU A 92 -1.39 -13.42 9.98
N LEU A 93 -2.22 -12.38 9.93
CA LEU A 93 -2.49 -11.49 11.06
C LEU A 93 -3.28 -12.17 12.18
N ALA A 94 -4.16 -13.11 11.84
CA ALA A 94 -4.92 -13.90 12.81
C ALA A 94 -4.05 -14.86 13.64
N LYS A 95 -2.80 -15.12 13.24
CA LYS A 95 -1.89 -16.07 13.91
C LYS A 95 -0.64 -15.35 14.45
N PRO A 96 -0.64 -14.90 15.73
CA PRO A 96 0.49 -14.18 16.32
C PRO A 96 1.81 -14.97 16.26
N GLU A 97 1.75 -16.29 16.39
CA GLU A 97 2.93 -17.17 16.31
C GLU A 97 3.60 -17.15 14.93
N ALA A 98 2.84 -16.88 13.86
CA ALA A 98 3.39 -16.77 12.51
C ALA A 98 4.35 -15.58 12.37
N ARG A 99 4.17 -14.53 13.18
CA ARG A 99 5.07 -13.36 13.21
C ARG A 99 6.44 -13.69 13.81
N LYS A 100 6.54 -14.74 14.62
CA LYS A 100 7.79 -15.19 15.24
C LYS A 100 8.60 -16.12 14.32
N ALA A 101 8.02 -16.57 13.21
CA ALA A 101 8.70 -17.41 12.24
C ALA A 101 9.83 -16.63 11.53
N SER A 102 10.96 -17.27 11.29
CA SER A 102 12.12 -16.65 10.61
C SER A 102 11.80 -16.15 9.20
N ALA A 103 10.86 -16.81 8.51
CA ALA A 103 10.40 -16.44 7.18
C ALA A 103 9.45 -15.23 7.15
N TYR A 104 8.91 -14.81 8.30
CA TYR A 104 7.91 -13.73 8.36
C TYR A 104 8.41 -12.42 7.74
N ARG A 105 9.69 -12.08 7.96
CA ARG A 105 10.28 -10.86 7.41
C ARG A 105 10.25 -10.85 5.88
N LEU A 106 10.61 -11.97 5.25
CA LEU A 106 10.61 -12.10 3.79
C LEU A 106 9.20 -11.91 3.22
N VAL A 107 8.21 -12.57 3.83
CA VAL A 107 6.80 -12.49 3.41
C VAL A 107 6.27 -11.06 3.58
N ARG A 108 6.59 -10.41 4.70
CA ARG A 108 6.24 -9.01 4.96
C ARG A 108 6.84 -8.10 3.89
N ASP A 109 8.13 -8.22 3.62
CA ASP A 109 8.83 -7.37 2.66
C ASP A 109 8.26 -7.58 1.23
N MET A 110 7.85 -8.81 0.90
CA MET A 110 7.13 -9.12 -0.34
C MET A 110 5.76 -8.42 -0.41
N LEU A 111 4.94 -8.50 0.65
CA LEU A 111 3.64 -7.82 0.68
C LEU A 111 3.78 -6.29 0.56
N LEU A 112 4.77 -5.70 1.22
CA LEU A 112 5.09 -4.27 1.08
C LEU A 112 5.54 -3.91 -0.35
N ALA A 113 6.33 -4.78 -0.98
CA ALA A 113 6.73 -4.59 -2.38
C ALA A 113 5.53 -4.67 -3.34
N LEU A 114 4.46 -5.36 -2.96
CA LEU A 114 3.21 -5.46 -3.72
C LEU A 114 2.22 -4.30 -3.46
N GLY A 115 2.56 -3.36 -2.59
CA GLY A 115 1.73 -2.18 -2.30
C GLY A 115 0.92 -2.25 -1.00
N ASP A 116 1.18 -3.24 -0.14
CA ASP A 116 0.54 -3.29 1.18
C ASP A 116 1.02 -2.11 2.06
N ASP A 117 0.14 -1.57 2.91
CA ASP A 117 0.48 -0.50 3.84
C ASP A 117 1.11 -1.10 5.11
N GLU A 118 2.26 -0.57 5.54
CA GLU A 118 2.91 -0.94 6.81
C GLU A 118 1.96 -0.81 8.00
N ARG A 119 1.04 0.16 7.97
CA ARG A 119 0.02 0.35 9.03
C ARG A 119 -0.97 -0.80 9.06
N GLY A 120 -1.25 -1.40 7.91
CA GLY A 120 -2.15 -2.53 7.77
C GLY A 120 -1.59 -3.84 8.32
N LEU A 121 -0.27 -4.03 8.29
CA LEU A 121 0.40 -5.23 8.80
C LEU A 121 0.61 -5.21 10.33
N GLN A 122 0.57 -4.03 10.94
CA GLN A 122 0.66 -3.86 12.39
C GLN A 122 -0.69 -4.00 13.08
N ARG A 123 -1.80 -3.59 12.46
CA ARG A 123 -3.15 -3.77 13.01
C ARG A 123 -3.44 -5.26 13.23
N THR A 124 -3.59 -5.63 14.49
CA THR A 124 -4.18 -6.92 14.85
C THR A 124 -5.71 -6.81 14.74
N PRO A 125 -6.44 -7.91 14.52
CA PRO A 125 -7.90 -7.91 14.64
C PRO A 125 -8.39 -7.41 16.01
N TYR A 126 -7.53 -7.48 17.04
CA TYR A 126 -7.80 -6.99 18.38
C TYR A 126 -7.84 -5.45 18.48
N ASP A 127 -7.11 -4.74 17.61
CA ASP A 127 -7.05 -3.26 17.61
C ASP A 127 -8.29 -2.61 16.96
N ALA A 128 -9.03 -3.37 16.14
CA ALA A 128 -10.22 -2.87 15.46
C ALA A 128 -11.44 -2.72 16.38
N TRP A 129 -11.50 -3.50 17.47
CA TRP A 129 -12.61 -3.47 18.44
C TRP A 129 -12.32 -2.54 19.62
N ALA A 130 -11.08 -2.06 19.75
CA ALA A 130 -10.65 -1.20 20.85
C ALA A 130 -10.96 0.30 20.62
N ASN A 131 -11.46 0.68 19.44
CA ASN A 131 -11.68 2.08 19.06
C ASN A 131 -13.14 2.43 18.71
N GLU A 132 -14.10 1.52 18.91
CA GLU A 132 -15.52 1.80 18.62
C GLU A 132 -16.38 2.14 19.85
N ASP A 133 -15.83 2.13 21.08
CA ASP A 133 -16.60 2.38 22.30
C ASP A 133 -16.05 3.55 23.16
N VAL A 134 -16.09 4.80 22.68
CA VAL A 134 -16.23 5.98 23.57
C VAL A 134 -16.92 7.14 22.81
N GLU A 135 -18.20 6.96 22.45
CA GLU A 135 -19.10 8.12 22.30
C GLU A 135 -20.57 7.71 22.50
N SER A 136 -20.92 7.34 23.73
CA SER A 136 -22.30 7.52 24.19
C SER A 136 -22.36 7.51 25.71
N GLY A 137 -22.79 8.64 26.27
CA GLY A 137 -22.97 8.83 27.69
C GLY A 137 -23.67 10.14 27.99
N ASP A 138 -24.70 10.46 27.20
CA ASP A 138 -25.72 11.43 27.58
C ASP A 138 -26.49 10.86 28.78
N VAL A 139 -26.67 11.69 29.79
CA VAL A 139 -27.16 11.34 31.12
C VAL A 139 -28.69 11.45 31.10
N GLY A 140 -29.39 10.32 31.13
CA GLY A 140 -30.85 10.27 31.11
C GLY A 140 -31.45 9.20 32.03
N GLU A 141 -31.61 9.59 33.30
CA GLU A 141 -32.47 9.14 34.41
C GLU A 141 -32.92 7.66 34.63
N PRO A 142 -33.04 7.24 35.92
CA PRO A 142 -33.38 5.88 36.33
C PRO A 142 -34.90 5.68 36.52
N TRP A 143 -35.47 4.66 35.88
CA TRP A 143 -36.83 4.20 36.18
C TRP A 143 -36.82 2.99 37.13
N GLN A 144 -37.57 3.14 38.22
CA GLN A 144 -37.83 2.16 39.29
C GLN A 144 -39.06 1.31 38.98
N GLY A 145 -39.04 0.03 39.39
CA GLY A 145 -40.21 -0.85 39.64
C GLY A 145 -41.00 -1.26 38.40
N ASP A 146 -41.55 -2.46 38.24
CA ASP A 146 -41.93 -3.48 39.21
C ASP A 146 -41.94 -4.87 38.55
N ALA A 147 -41.70 -5.89 39.37
CA ALA A 147 -41.95 -7.28 39.03
C ALA A 147 -43.46 -7.58 39.07
N GLN A 148 -43.95 -8.45 38.17
CA GLN A 148 -44.73 -9.67 38.49
C GLN A 148 -45.29 -10.40 37.23
N PRO A 149 -45.73 -11.68 37.34
CA PRO A 149 -45.29 -12.75 36.45
C PRO A 149 -46.40 -13.48 35.65
N LEU A 150 -45.96 -14.49 34.90
CA LEU A 150 -46.62 -15.78 34.58
C LEU A 150 -48.01 -15.73 33.88
N LEU A 151 -48.12 -16.34 32.69
CA LEU A 151 -49.11 -17.39 32.41
C LEU A 151 -48.76 -18.16 31.13
N ALA A 152 -49.01 -19.47 31.22
CA ALA A 152 -48.81 -20.49 30.20
C ALA A 152 -50.01 -20.61 29.25
N GLY A 153 -49.77 -21.30 28.11
CA GLY A 153 -50.79 -21.81 27.17
C GLY A 153 -50.11 -22.02 25.81
N GLU A 154 -49.65 -23.22 25.44
CA GLU A 154 -50.39 -24.41 24.94
C GLU A 154 -51.35 -24.12 23.76
N GLY A 155 -51.18 -24.89 22.68
CA GLY A 155 -51.97 -24.88 21.44
C GLY A 155 -51.04 -24.71 20.22
N ALA A 156 -50.46 -25.74 19.61
CA ALA A 156 -51.07 -26.83 18.82
C ALA A 156 -51.83 -26.34 17.58
N GLU A 157 -51.63 -27.09 16.49
CA GLU A 157 -52.35 -27.12 15.21
C GLU A 157 -51.78 -26.20 14.11
N ASP A 158 -51.14 -26.74 13.06
CA ASP A 158 -51.65 -27.54 11.92
C ASP A 158 -51.82 -26.64 10.69
N GLY A 159 -51.36 -27.09 9.53
CA GLY A 159 -51.63 -26.37 8.28
C GLY A 159 -50.51 -26.35 7.24
N GLY A 160 -50.50 -27.37 6.38
CA GLY A 160 -50.79 -27.09 4.97
C GLY A 160 -49.63 -26.69 4.05
N ILE A 161 -49.11 -27.72 3.38
CA ILE A 161 -48.44 -27.69 2.07
C ILE A 161 -49.19 -26.79 1.07
N ARG A 162 -48.49 -25.90 0.37
CA ARG A 162 -48.69 -25.66 -1.08
C ARG A 162 -47.40 -25.20 -1.78
N ALA A 163 -46.91 -26.08 -2.64
CA ALA A 163 -46.09 -25.74 -3.79
C ALA A 163 -46.91 -24.89 -4.77
N ASN A 164 -46.25 -23.98 -5.49
CA ASN A 164 -46.70 -23.61 -6.82
C ASN A 164 -45.48 -23.39 -7.73
N CYS A 165 -45.51 -24.11 -8.83
CA CYS A 165 -44.69 -23.89 -10.03
C CYS A 165 -45.05 -22.56 -10.70
#